data_AF-A0A2V9L2M9-F1
#
_entry.id   AF-A0A2V9L2M9-F1
#
_cell.length_a   1.000
_cell.length_b   1.000
_cell.length_c   1.000
_cell.angle_alpha   90.00
_cell.angle_beta   90.00
_cell.angle_gamma   90.00
#
_symmetry.space_group_name_H-M   'P 1'
#
loop_
_entity.id
_entity.type
_entity.pdbx_description
1 polymer ?
#
loop_
_entity_poly.entity_id
_entity_poly.type
_entity_poly.pdbx_seq_one_letter_code
_entity_poly.pdbx_strand_id
1 'polypeptide(L)' 'MRKALLTLAAVGVVGLLLAAWVAWWPRHAPPGQPALVALNAGNFAEFKRSFNDVQDGVRVVLLFSPT' A
#
# COMPACT_ATOMS: atom_id res chain seq x y z
N MET A 1 40.35 -13.90 5.87
CA MET A 1 39.20 -14.30 5.01
C MET A 1 37.89 -14.46 5.79
N ARG A 2 37.84 -15.20 6.91
CA ARG A 2 36.62 -15.37 7.73
C ARG A 2 35.96 -14.05 8.17
N LYS A 3 36.75 -13.06 8.63
CA LYS A 3 36.22 -11.74 9.01
C LYS A 3 35.56 -11.03 7.83
N ALA A 4 36.20 -11.02 6.66
CA ALA A 4 35.67 -10.40 5.45
C ALA A 4 34.37 -11.07 4.96
N LEU A 5 34.29 -12.40 5.01
CA LEU A 5 33.06 -13.15 4.72
C LEU A 5 31.92 -12.78 5.67
N LEU A 6 32.21 -12.63 6.97
CA LEU A 6 31.22 -12.21 7.95
C LEU A 6 30.74 -10.76 7.70
N THR A 7 31.65 -9.85 7.34
CA THR A 7 31.25 -8.48 6.99
C THR A 7 30.35 -8.45 5.75
N LEU A 8 30.68 -9.24 4.73
CA LEU A 8 29.92 -9.32 3.49
C LEU A 8 28.52 -9.91 3.73
N ALA A 9 28.42 -10.95 4.56
CA ALA A 9 27.15 -11.51 4.99
C ALA A 9 26.30 -10.49 5.77
N ALA A 10 26.91 -9.75 6.70
CA ALA A 10 26.20 -8.73 7.47
C ALA A 10 25.65 -7.61 6.58
N VAL A 11 26.43 -7.13 5.61
CA VAL A 11 25.97 -6.13 4.62
C VAL A 11 24.82 -6.69 3.79
N GLY A 12 24.90 -7.94 3.34
CA GLY A 12 23.82 -8.59 2.59
C GLY A 12 22.52 -8.69 3.39
N VAL A 13 22.60 -9.07 4.67
CA VAL A 13 21.44 -9.13 5.57
C VAL A 13 20.81 -7.75 5.75
N VAL A 14 21.62 -6.71 6.01
CA VAL A 14 21.11 -5.34 6.16
C VAL A 14 20.45 -4.86 4.86
N GLY A 15 21.04 -5.14 3.71
CA GLY A 15 20.46 -4.81 2.41
C GLY A 15 19.11 -5.48 2.18
N LEU A 16 18.97 -6.76 2.51
CA LEU A 16 17.71 -7.49 2.40
C LEU A 16 16.64 -6.93 3.34
N LEU A 17 17.01 -6.59 4.58
CA LEU A 17 16.08 -5.98 5.54
C LEU A 17 15.59 -4.61 5.06
N LEU A 18 16.47 -3.78 4.49
CA LEU A 18 16.09 -2.49 3.91
C LEU A 18 15.18 -2.65 2.68
N ALA A 19 15.46 -3.62 1.80
CA ALA A 19 14.62 -3.89 0.63
C ALA A 19 13.22 -4.35 1.04
N ALA A 20 13.14 -5.27 2.01
CA ALA A 20 11.90 -5.71 2.65
C ALA A 20 11.13 -4.52 3.25
N TRP A 21 11.82 -3.67 4.01
CA TRP A 21 11.23 -2.50 4.64
C TRP A 21 10.62 -1.54 3.63
N VAL A 22 11.33 -1.24 2.53
CA VAL A 22 10.83 -0.37 1.46
C VAL A 22 9.64 -1.00 0.74
N ALA A 23 9.67 -2.32 0.50
CA ALA A 23 8.58 -3.03 -0.18
C ALA A 23 7.28 -3.06 0.65
N TRP A 24 7.39 -3.14 1.97
CA TRP A 24 6.26 -3.15 2.90
C TRP A 24 5.94 -1.80 3.53
N TRP A 25 6.71 -0.76 3.20
CA TRP A 25 6.46 0.58 3.73
C TRP A 25 5.07 1.04 3.29
N PRO A 26 4.15 1.31 4.23
CA PRO A 26 2.79 1.67 3.88
C PRO A 26 2.80 2.95 3.04
N ARG A 27 2.22 2.92 1.84
CA ARG A 27 2.04 4.12 1.03
C ARG A 27 0.93 4.95 1.69
N HIS A 28 1.29 6.06 2.32
CA HIS A 28 0.33 6.93 2.99
C HIS A 28 -0.34 7.88 2.00
N ALA A 29 -1.64 8.10 2.20
CA ALA A 29 -2.32 9.20 1.54
C ALA A 29 -1.78 10.54 2.11
N PRO A 30 -1.80 11.63 1.32
CA PRO A 30 -1.45 12.96 1.81
C PRO A 30 -2.25 13.34 3.07
N PRO A 31 -1.70 14.22 3.94
CA PRO A 31 -2.41 14.69 5.13
C PRO A 31 -3.80 15.25 4.79
N GLY A 32 -4.82 14.84 5.57
CA GLY A 32 -6.21 15.26 5.35
C GLY A 32 -6.99 14.41 4.35
N GLN A 33 -6.35 13.43 3.70
CA GLN A 33 -7.03 12.49 2.79
C GLN A 33 -7.19 11.12 3.46
N PRO A 34 -8.37 10.47 3.35
CA PRO A 34 -8.54 9.10 3.81
C PRO A 34 -7.63 8.14 3.04
N ALA A 35 -7.21 7.07 3.70
CA ALA A 35 -6.36 6.05 3.08
C ALA A 35 -7.06 5.43 1.85
N LEU A 36 -6.29 5.15 0.80
CA LEU A 36 -6.79 4.43 -0.36
C LEU A 36 -7.13 2.98 0.02
N VAL A 37 -8.32 2.52 -0.35
CA VAL A 37 -8.78 1.16 -0.09
C VAL A 37 -8.87 0.42 -1.42
N ALA A 38 -8.24 -0.75 -1.48
CA ALA A 38 -8.39 -1.64 -2.63
C ALA A 38 -9.78 -2.31 -2.59
N LEU A 39 -10.54 -2.15 -3.67
CA LEU A 39 -11.81 -2.87 -3.85
C LEU A 39 -11.54 -4.37 -4.00
N ASN A 40 -12.28 -5.18 -3.26
CA ASN A 40 -12.24 -6.63 -3.26
C ASN A 40 -13.63 -7.21 -3.01
N ALA A 41 -13.78 -8.54 -3.10
CA ALA A 41 -15.08 -9.20 -2.93
C ALA A 41 -15.74 -8.92 -1.57
N GLY A 42 -14.97 -8.67 -0.51
CA GLY A 42 -15.47 -8.43 0.83
C GLY A 42 -16.02 -7.00 1.06
N ASN A 43 -15.52 -6.00 0.34
CA ASN A 43 -15.92 -4.59 0.53
C ASN A 43 -16.75 -4.01 -0.63
N PHE A 44 -16.87 -4.72 -1.75
CA PHE A 44 -17.55 -4.20 -2.94
C PHE A 44 -19.05 -3.90 -2.72
N ALA A 45 -19.75 -4.76 -1.96
CA ALA A 45 -21.18 -4.57 -1.70
C ALA A 45 -21.46 -3.30 -0.87
N GLU A 46 -20.60 -3.01 0.10
CA GLU A 46 -20.69 -1.80 0.92
C GLU A 46 -20.38 -0.55 0.11
N PHE A 47 -19.31 -0.58 -0.68
CA PHE A 47 -18.97 0.49 -1.62
C PHE A 47 -20.15 0.81 -2.54
N LYS A 48 -20.75 -0.21 -3.17
CA LYS A 48 -21.90 -0.03 -4.08
C LYS A 48 -23.09 0.60 -3.35
N ARG A 49 -23.36 0.19 -2.11
CA ARG A 49 -24.44 0.75 -1.30
C ARG A 49 -24.18 2.23 -1.00
N SER A 50 -23.02 2.56 -0.44
CA SER A 50 -22.65 3.94 -0.10
C SER A 50 -22.63 4.84 -1.34
N PHE A 51 -22.08 4.35 -2.45
CA PHE A 51 -22.08 5.08 -3.71
C PHE A 51 -23.51 5.39 -4.17
N ASN A 52 -24.42 4.41 -4.09
CA ASN A 52 -25.80 4.55 -4.58
C ASN A 52 -26.72 5.38 -3.67
N ASP A 53 -26.43 5.48 -2.38
CA ASP A 53 -27.29 6.12 -1.37
C ASP A 53 -27.31 7.66 -1.46
N VAL A 54 -26.29 8.27 -2.07
CA VAL A 54 -26.16 9.74 -2.19
C VAL A 54 -27.17 10.32 -3.20
N GLN A 55 -28.33 10.78 -2.75
CA GLN A 55 -29.42 11.19 -3.66
C GLN A 55 -29.14 12.46 -4.47
N ASP A 56 -28.51 13.47 -3.86
CA ASP A 56 -28.19 14.75 -4.50
C ASP A 56 -26.70 15.06 -4.37
N GLY A 57 -25.93 14.85 -5.44
CA GLY A 57 -24.50 15.17 -5.47
C GLY A 57 -23.75 14.59 -6.67
N VAL A 58 -22.67 15.27 -7.07
CA VAL A 58 -21.73 14.74 -8.08
C VAL A 58 -20.90 13.63 -7.44
N ARG A 59 -20.91 12.45 -8.05
CA ARG A 59 -20.15 11.29 -7.57
C ARG A 59 -18.94 11.06 -8.46
N VAL A 60 -17.76 10.94 -7.86
CA VAL A 60 -16.50 10.68 -8.56
C VAL A 60 -15.91 9.37 -8.05
N VAL A 61 -15.60 8.45 -8.96
CA VAL A 61 -14.86 7.22 -8.65
C VAL A 61 -13.51 7.29 -9.36
N LEU A 62 -12.44 7.19 -8.57
CA LEU A 62 -11.07 7.14 -9.07
C LEU A 62 -10.58 5.70 -9.00
N LEU A 63 -10.39 5.08 -10.17
CA LEU A 63 -9.84 3.73 -10.28
C LEU A 63 -8.35 3.85 -10.61
N PHE A 64 -7.52 3.43 -9.66
CA PHE A 64 -6.08 3.36 -9.86
C PHE A 64 -5.71 1.95 -10.30
N SER A 65 -5.05 1.82 -11.45
CA SER A 65 -4.38 0.58 -11.81
C SER A 65 -3.18 0.37 -10.88
N PRO A 66 -2.95 -0.84 -10.34
CA PRO A 66 -1.65 -1.19 -9.81
C PRO A 66 -0.62 -1.02 -10.94
N THR A 67 0.42 -0.22 -10.70
CA THR A 67 1.66 -0.20 -11.49
C THR A 67 2.78 -0.82 -10.68
#